data_AF-A0A6L8LJM6-F1
#
_entry.id   AF-A0A6L8LJM6-F1
#
_cell.length_a   1.000
_cell.length_b   1.000
_cell.length_c   1.000
_cell.angle_alpha   90.00
_cell.angle_beta   90.00
_cell.angle_gamma   90.00
#
_symmetry.space_group_name_H-M   'P 1'
#
loop_
_entity.id
_entity.type
_entity.pdbx_description
1 polymer ?
#
loop_
_entity_poly.entity_id
_entity_poly.type
_entity_poly.pdbx_seq_one_letter_code
_entity_poly.pdbx_strand_id
1 'polypeptide(L)'
;MFSKSLKTAIVAAMMAGSISAPAFADNLGSAIVGGIIGGVIVNEANKNKKRTTTTYSTSSVTRQQNREVQASLNYFGFPAGTPDGVLGSRSRGAISQYQAHMGFPATGQLTPYERDFLVSSYNRAQIGGPQVIKAMQGPQGVRGLLHTWRDEAAGTRSAGGYGTGYGGVPMEVSQAIDEIASSTEPSAEQLMQRSGFMQLADLNKDGKNDYILDTSVSGSSFWCGTSNCTVMVFASTPQGYRRTDFQARGVTPASFECHQADCKLVEPGVTMAAAPNPVPLPVPQQPAPQTTMAAAQPAQPAAPLGGIQPFAMAGDTPPAASLASHCSKVSLLTNSNGGFVTLASLRDPDLALSEQFCLARTYAIGAGEDMVAKVQGLSPAQVDAQCDAFGPALAPYIAKLASGSAADVTGEVQTFVLNSNMSLAQLNNTARICLFSGYRRDKMEVALGSAMLMVGIGQVPYAELVGHHLSQGFGVAKSVPQAQDWYAMAVSALEAGAEPVFAPGQPERVGLIKAAAQGLGGGAMTMPAAGAASGLPSFSLE
;
A
#
# COMPACT_ATOMS: atom_id res chain seq x y z
N MET A 1 49.56 -59.83 60.19
CA MET A 1 48.20 -60.42 60.29
C MET A 1 47.54 -60.29 58.92
N PHE A 2 47.41 -61.45 58.26
CA PHE A 2 46.46 -61.91 57.22
C PHE A 2 45.94 -60.91 56.15
N SER A 3 46.33 -61.03 54.86
CA SER A 3 45.86 -61.99 53.79
C SER A 3 44.66 -61.42 53.01
N LYS A 4 44.48 -61.47 51.67
CA LYS A 4 45.19 -61.95 50.46
C LYS A 4 44.46 -61.32 49.25
N SER A 5 45.13 -61.27 48.11
CA SER A 5 44.63 -60.86 46.79
C SER A 5 43.84 -61.98 46.07
N LEU A 6 42.81 -61.69 45.25
CA LEU A 6 42.62 -62.28 43.91
C LEU A 6 41.44 -61.70 43.09
N LYS A 7 41.57 -61.90 41.78
CA LYS A 7 40.83 -61.40 40.60
C LYS A 7 39.53 -62.18 40.29
N THR A 8 38.87 -61.77 39.19
CA THR A 8 37.88 -62.48 38.30
C THR A 8 36.42 -62.55 38.78
N ALA A 9 35.35 -62.58 37.96
CA ALA A 9 35.03 -62.26 36.56
C ALA A 9 33.49 -62.51 36.39
N ILE A 10 32.84 -61.81 35.44
CA ILE A 10 31.79 -62.32 34.50
C ILE A 10 30.33 -62.63 34.98
N VAL A 11 29.39 -62.02 34.24
CA VAL A 11 28.02 -62.43 33.78
C VAL A 11 26.73 -62.04 34.54
N ALA A 12 26.07 -61.05 33.92
CA ALA A 12 24.67 -60.89 33.51
C ALA A 12 23.49 -61.60 34.22
N ALA A 13 22.49 -60.78 34.57
CA ALA A 13 21.07 -61.05 34.31
C ALA A 13 20.28 -59.71 34.35
N MET A 14 19.88 -59.18 33.19
CA MET A 14 18.84 -58.14 33.10
C MET A 14 17.54 -58.79 32.62
N MET A 15 16.50 -58.71 33.45
CA MET A 15 15.12 -59.03 33.09
C MET A 15 14.33 -57.73 32.86
N ALA A 16 13.45 -57.80 31.88
CA ALA A 16 12.69 -56.71 31.25
C ALA A 16 11.58 -56.09 32.12
N GLY A 17 11.23 -54.85 31.76
CA GLY A 17 9.99 -54.18 32.16
C GLY A 17 9.82 -52.88 31.37
N SER A 18 9.05 -52.95 30.28
CA SER A 18 8.77 -51.87 29.32
C SER A 18 7.65 -50.93 29.80
N ILE A 19 7.86 -49.62 29.63
CA ILE A 19 6.78 -48.63 29.54
C ILE A 19 7.08 -47.73 28.33
N SER A 20 6.11 -47.60 27.44
CA SER A 20 6.19 -47.01 26.11
C SER A 20 6.00 -45.49 26.13
N ALA A 21 6.84 -44.76 25.41
CA ALA A 21 6.56 -43.42 24.88
C ALA A 21 7.06 -43.35 23.43
N PRO A 22 6.32 -42.73 22.48
CA PRO A 22 6.72 -42.73 21.08
C PRO A 22 7.79 -41.66 20.81
N ALA A 23 8.91 -42.11 20.25
CA ALA A 23 9.89 -41.28 19.56
C ALA A 23 9.71 -41.49 18.05
N PHE A 24 9.59 -40.42 17.27
CA PHE A 24 9.83 -40.47 15.83
C PHE A 24 11.18 -39.82 15.57
N ALA A 25 12.08 -40.64 15.03
CA ALA A 25 13.46 -40.31 14.75
C ALA A 25 13.63 -39.77 13.32
N ASP A 26 14.46 -38.75 13.19
CA ASP A 26 15.18 -38.42 11.97
C ASP A 26 16.13 -39.57 11.60
N ASN A 27 16.29 -39.83 10.30
CA ASN A 27 17.56 -40.34 9.78
C ASN A 27 17.83 -39.84 8.37
N LEU A 28 18.80 -38.95 8.35
CA LEU A 28 19.63 -38.49 7.25
C LEU A 28 20.60 -39.60 6.80
N GLY A 29 20.85 -39.70 5.50
CA GLY A 29 22.21 -39.98 5.00
C GLY A 29 22.42 -41.13 4.00
N SER A 30 22.88 -40.73 2.81
CA SER A 30 23.85 -41.41 1.92
C SER A 30 23.39 -42.71 1.21
N ALA A 31 23.87 -43.13 0.04
CA ALA A 31 24.64 -42.60 -1.08
C ALA A 31 24.65 -43.72 -2.15
N ILE A 32 24.75 -43.36 -3.43
CA ILE A 32 25.50 -44.03 -4.53
C ILE A 32 25.54 -45.58 -4.52
N VAL A 33 25.03 -46.22 -5.59
CA VAL A 33 25.72 -47.26 -6.43
C VAL A 33 24.86 -47.53 -7.68
N GLY A 34 25.45 -47.38 -8.87
CA GLY A 34 24.92 -47.92 -10.13
C GLY A 34 25.34 -49.36 -10.37
N GLY A 35 24.64 -50.11 -11.22
CA GLY A 35 25.08 -51.45 -11.61
C GLY A 35 23.98 -52.32 -12.22
N ILE A 36 24.21 -52.72 -13.47
CA ILE A 36 23.40 -53.59 -14.33
C ILE A 36 23.43 -55.06 -13.83
N ILE A 37 22.36 -55.82 -14.13
CA ILE A 37 22.23 -57.27 -14.49
C ILE A 37 20.75 -57.60 -14.19
N GLY A 38 19.86 -57.99 -15.11
CA GLY A 38 19.97 -58.98 -16.18
C GLY A 38 19.22 -60.25 -15.74
N GLY A 39 17.98 -60.48 -16.20
CA GLY A 39 17.26 -61.73 -15.89
C GLY A 39 15.74 -61.72 -16.10
N VAL A 40 15.33 -61.89 -17.36
CA VAL A 40 14.16 -62.67 -17.85
C VAL A 40 13.04 -63.03 -16.86
N ILE A 41 11.79 -62.67 -17.22
CA ILE A 41 10.71 -63.63 -17.53
C ILE A 41 9.76 -62.97 -18.55
N VAL A 42 9.51 -63.73 -19.62
CA VAL A 42 8.58 -63.49 -20.72
C VAL A 42 7.18 -63.88 -20.27
N ASN A 43 6.16 -63.04 -20.49
CA ASN A 43 5.10 -63.29 -21.48
C ASN A 43 3.89 -62.38 -21.23
N GLU A 44 3.66 -61.53 -22.22
CA GLU A 44 2.51 -60.66 -22.37
C GLU A 44 1.40 -61.45 -23.07
N ALA A 45 0.21 -61.63 -22.45
CA ALA A 45 -1.09 -61.72 -23.15
C ALA A 45 -2.24 -62.09 -22.20
N ASN A 46 -2.80 -61.11 -21.47
CA ASN A 46 -4.26 -60.95 -21.37
C ASN A 46 -4.60 -59.56 -20.80
N LYS A 47 -4.59 -58.56 -21.67
CA LYS A 47 -5.15 -57.23 -21.42
C LYS A 47 -6.64 -57.24 -21.71
N ASN A 48 -7.46 -57.00 -20.68
CA ASN A 48 -8.43 -55.87 -20.61
C ASN A 48 -9.62 -56.18 -19.70
N LYS A 49 -9.64 -55.54 -18.52
CA LYS A 49 -10.71 -54.62 -18.08
C LYS A 49 -10.41 -54.16 -16.64
N LYS A 50 -9.38 -53.31 -16.47
CA LYS A 50 -9.36 -52.37 -15.36
C LYS A 50 -9.50 -50.99 -15.96
N ARG A 51 -10.62 -50.33 -15.64
CA ARG A 51 -10.87 -48.93 -15.94
C ARG A 51 -9.72 -48.12 -15.35
N THR A 52 -8.84 -47.61 -16.20
CA THR A 52 -7.90 -46.55 -15.83
C THR A 52 -8.71 -45.27 -15.75
N THR A 53 -9.20 -44.91 -14.57
CA THR A 53 -9.55 -43.51 -14.29
C THR A 53 -8.25 -42.72 -14.29
N THR A 54 -7.97 -42.07 -15.42
CA THR A 54 -6.94 -41.04 -15.52
C THR A 54 -7.38 -39.88 -14.64
N THR A 55 -7.01 -39.90 -13.36
CA THR A 55 -7.14 -38.73 -12.50
C THR A 55 -6.15 -37.70 -13.03
N TYR A 56 -6.62 -36.76 -13.84
CA TYR A 56 -5.87 -35.57 -14.17
C TYR A 56 -5.56 -34.86 -12.85
N SER A 57 -4.34 -35.08 -12.34
CA SER A 57 -3.77 -34.29 -11.26
C SER A 57 -3.59 -32.87 -11.80
N THR A 58 -4.63 -32.04 -11.67
CA THR A 58 -4.51 -30.59 -11.79
C THR A 58 -3.32 -30.17 -10.92
N SER A 59 -2.32 -29.51 -11.50
CA SER A 59 -1.10 -29.14 -10.76
C SER A 59 -1.48 -28.30 -9.52
N SER A 60 -0.70 -28.40 -8.44
CA SER A 60 -0.89 -27.62 -7.21
C SER A 60 -1.03 -26.12 -7.51
N VAL A 61 -0.29 -25.63 -8.51
CA VAL A 61 -0.33 -24.25 -9.01
C VAL A 61 -1.69 -23.91 -9.61
N THR A 62 -2.25 -24.76 -10.48
CA THR A 62 -3.56 -24.50 -11.09
C THR A 62 -4.68 -24.50 -10.05
N ARG A 63 -4.61 -25.37 -9.03
CA ARG A 63 -5.57 -25.36 -7.92
C ARG A 63 -5.50 -24.05 -7.13
N GLN A 64 -4.29 -23.53 -6.91
CA GLN A 64 -4.10 -22.25 -6.22
C GLN A 64 -4.67 -21.08 -7.03
N GLN A 65 -4.37 -21.01 -8.33
CA GLN A 65 -4.93 -20.00 -9.24
C GLN A 65 -6.46 -20.02 -9.25
N ASN A 66 -7.05 -21.21 -9.26
CA ASN A 66 -8.51 -21.36 -9.21
C ASN A 66 -9.11 -20.85 -7.88
N ARG A 67 -8.41 -21.03 -6.75
CA ARG A 67 -8.84 -20.48 -5.46
C ARG A 67 -8.83 -18.96 -5.47
N GLU A 68 -7.79 -18.36 -6.05
CA GLU A 68 -7.71 -16.91 -6.20
C GLU A 68 -8.87 -16.38 -7.04
N VAL A 69 -9.15 -17.00 -8.20
CA VAL A 69 -10.31 -16.64 -9.02
C VAL A 69 -11.62 -16.73 -8.22
N GLN A 70 -11.85 -17.82 -7.49
CA GLN A 70 -13.07 -17.97 -6.67
C GLN A 70 -13.16 -16.89 -5.58
N ALA A 71 -12.04 -16.55 -4.92
CA ALA A 71 -11.99 -15.50 -3.92
C ALA A 71 -12.29 -14.11 -4.52
N SER A 72 -11.66 -13.78 -5.65
CA SER A 72 -11.87 -12.52 -6.37
C SER A 72 -13.32 -12.38 -6.85
N LEU A 73 -13.90 -13.44 -7.43
CA LEU A 73 -15.31 -13.44 -7.84
C LEU A 73 -16.23 -13.15 -6.65
N ASN A 74 -16.06 -13.86 -5.54
CA ASN A 74 -16.89 -13.67 -4.36
C ASN A 74 -16.76 -12.25 -3.77
N TYR A 75 -15.55 -11.69 -3.76
CA TYR A 75 -15.31 -10.32 -3.28
C TYR A 75 -16.10 -9.29 -4.09
N PHE A 76 -16.07 -9.40 -5.42
CA PHE A 76 -16.87 -8.55 -6.30
C PHE A 76 -18.35 -8.97 -6.38
N GLY A 77 -18.84 -9.79 -5.46
CA GLY A 77 -20.25 -10.14 -5.39
C GLY A 77 -20.73 -11.09 -6.48
N PHE A 78 -19.81 -11.79 -7.18
CA PHE A 78 -20.13 -12.89 -8.09
C PHE A 78 -20.02 -14.21 -7.32
N PRO A 79 -21.14 -14.90 -6.98
CA PRO A 79 -21.15 -16.00 -6.02
C PRO A 79 -20.54 -17.29 -6.61
N ALA A 80 -19.22 -17.47 -6.46
CA ALA A 80 -18.47 -18.60 -6.99
C ALA A 80 -18.50 -19.85 -6.09
N GLY A 81 -18.97 -19.73 -4.84
CA GLY A 81 -18.93 -20.77 -3.81
C GLY A 81 -17.63 -20.71 -2.99
N THR A 82 -17.34 -21.74 -2.21
CA THR A 82 -16.11 -21.79 -1.39
C THR A 82 -14.86 -21.81 -2.29
N PRO A 83 -13.82 -21.01 -1.99
CA PRO A 83 -12.53 -21.06 -2.70
C PRO A 83 -11.75 -22.37 -2.47
N ASP A 84 -12.16 -23.44 -3.14
CA ASP A 84 -11.60 -24.80 -3.01
C ASP A 84 -10.62 -25.18 -4.15
N GLY A 85 -10.51 -24.33 -5.16
CA GLY A 85 -9.64 -24.49 -6.32
C GLY A 85 -10.22 -25.39 -7.41
N VAL A 86 -11.49 -25.79 -7.27
CA VAL A 86 -12.23 -26.60 -8.24
C VAL A 86 -13.30 -25.74 -8.91
N LEU A 87 -13.07 -25.37 -10.17
CA LEU A 87 -14.04 -24.57 -10.93
C LEU A 87 -15.26 -25.42 -11.34
N GLY A 88 -16.22 -25.54 -10.44
CA GLY A 88 -17.50 -26.23 -10.65
C GLY A 88 -18.54 -25.40 -11.39
N SER A 89 -19.80 -25.87 -11.40
CA SER A 89 -20.92 -25.16 -12.02
C SER A 89 -21.16 -23.77 -11.42
N ARG A 90 -20.99 -23.63 -10.09
CA ARG A 90 -21.12 -22.34 -9.39
C ARG A 90 -20.06 -21.34 -9.83
N SER A 91 -18.79 -21.76 -9.87
CA SER A 91 -17.71 -20.88 -10.32
C SER A 91 -17.87 -20.51 -11.79
N ARG A 92 -18.28 -21.44 -12.66
CA ARG A 92 -18.60 -21.12 -14.06
C ARG A 92 -19.76 -20.12 -14.19
N GLY A 93 -20.80 -20.26 -13.38
CA GLY A 93 -21.90 -19.29 -13.33
C GLY A 93 -21.45 -17.90 -12.86
N ALA A 94 -20.60 -17.83 -11.84
CA ALA A 94 -20.02 -16.57 -11.38
C ALA A 94 -19.11 -15.92 -12.43
N ILE A 95 -18.33 -16.73 -13.17
CA ILE A 95 -17.52 -16.25 -14.30
C ILE A 95 -18.42 -15.65 -15.38
N SER A 96 -19.51 -16.33 -15.77
CA SER A 96 -20.46 -15.78 -16.75
C SER A 96 -21.08 -14.45 -16.29
N GLN A 97 -21.39 -14.30 -15.00
CA GLN A 97 -21.91 -13.04 -14.45
C GLN A 97 -20.87 -11.93 -14.47
N TYR A 98 -19.63 -12.22 -14.09
CA TYR A 98 -18.52 -11.29 -14.20
C TYR A 98 -18.29 -10.86 -15.66
N GLN A 99 -18.29 -11.80 -16.60
CA GLN A 99 -18.15 -11.52 -18.02
C GLN A 99 -19.29 -10.63 -18.52
N ALA A 100 -20.55 -10.94 -18.18
CA ALA A 100 -21.70 -10.13 -18.53
C ALA A 100 -21.61 -8.71 -17.95
N HIS A 101 -21.20 -8.59 -16.68
CA HIS A 101 -20.98 -7.29 -16.02
C HIS A 101 -19.94 -6.48 -16.77
N MET A 102 -18.82 -7.09 -17.15
CA MET A 102 -17.72 -6.45 -17.85
C MET A 102 -17.93 -6.24 -19.36
N GLY A 103 -19.03 -6.73 -19.92
CA GLY A 103 -19.30 -6.69 -21.36
C GLY A 103 -18.49 -7.69 -22.19
N PHE A 104 -17.89 -8.70 -21.56
CA PHE A 104 -17.22 -9.82 -22.22
C PHE A 104 -18.22 -10.89 -22.70
N PRO A 105 -17.85 -11.76 -23.65
CA PRO A 105 -18.64 -12.94 -23.97
C PRO A 105 -18.83 -13.83 -22.73
N ALA A 106 -20.08 -14.05 -22.32
CA ALA A 106 -20.44 -14.80 -21.10
C ALA A 106 -20.30 -16.34 -21.25
N THR A 107 -19.11 -16.81 -21.60
CA THR A 107 -18.80 -18.22 -21.86
C THR A 107 -18.71 -19.08 -20.59
N GLY A 108 -18.55 -18.45 -19.42
CA GLY A 108 -18.30 -19.16 -18.16
C GLY A 108 -16.89 -19.73 -18.03
N GLN A 109 -15.98 -19.35 -18.95
CA GLN A 109 -14.56 -19.67 -18.92
C GLN A 109 -13.74 -18.39 -19.04
N LEU A 110 -12.84 -18.14 -18.11
CA LEU A 110 -12.00 -16.94 -18.13
C LEU A 110 -10.88 -17.08 -19.17
N THR A 111 -10.70 -16.04 -19.99
CA THR A 111 -9.45 -15.86 -20.73
C THR A 111 -8.32 -15.45 -19.78
N PRO A 112 -7.04 -15.57 -20.18
CA PRO A 112 -5.92 -15.09 -19.36
C PRO A 112 -6.09 -13.62 -18.96
N TYR A 113 -6.43 -12.75 -19.91
CA TYR A 113 -6.68 -11.33 -19.64
C TYR A 113 -7.80 -11.10 -18.61
N GLU A 114 -8.95 -11.76 -18.79
CA GLU A 114 -10.09 -11.62 -17.87
C GLU A 114 -9.77 -12.05 -16.44
N ARG A 115 -8.98 -13.13 -16.31
CA ARG A 115 -8.49 -13.64 -15.03
C ARG A 115 -7.51 -12.68 -14.39
N ASP A 116 -6.52 -12.22 -15.15
CA ASP A 116 -5.46 -11.34 -14.65
C ASP A 116 -6.06 -9.99 -14.22
N PHE A 117 -7.01 -9.44 -14.98
CA PHE A 117 -7.74 -8.24 -14.62
C PHE A 117 -8.57 -8.42 -13.33
N LEU A 118 -9.31 -9.53 -13.21
CA LEU A 118 -10.12 -9.82 -12.03
C LEU A 118 -9.26 -9.98 -10.77
N VAL A 119 -8.17 -10.73 -10.86
CA VAL A 119 -7.27 -11.02 -9.72
C VAL A 119 -6.48 -9.77 -9.34
N SER A 120 -5.96 -9.01 -10.31
CA SER A 120 -5.26 -7.74 -10.03
C SER A 120 -6.20 -6.70 -9.42
N SER A 121 -7.45 -6.61 -9.90
CA SER A 121 -8.49 -5.77 -9.30
C SER A 121 -8.78 -6.18 -7.85
N TYR A 122 -8.90 -7.48 -7.59
CA TYR A 122 -9.09 -7.97 -6.23
C TYR A 122 -7.91 -7.60 -5.32
N ASN A 123 -6.68 -7.77 -5.79
CA ASN A 123 -5.48 -7.36 -5.04
C ASN A 123 -5.47 -5.85 -4.76
N ARG A 124 -5.85 -5.02 -5.74
CA ARG A 124 -6.04 -3.57 -5.56
C ARG A 124 -7.12 -3.25 -4.52
N ALA A 125 -8.22 -4.00 -4.53
CA ALA A 125 -9.30 -3.82 -3.59
C ALA A 125 -8.92 -4.23 -2.14
N GLN A 126 -8.06 -5.24 -1.99
CA GLN A 126 -7.49 -5.66 -0.70
C GLN A 126 -6.49 -4.63 -0.13
N ILE A 127 -5.75 -3.92 -0.99
CA ILE A 127 -4.93 -2.76 -0.58
C ILE A 127 -5.82 -1.65 0.00
N GLY A 128 -7.07 -1.55 -0.47
CA GLY A 128 -8.05 -0.57 -0.02
C GLY A 128 -7.88 0.79 -0.72
N GLY A 129 -8.16 1.86 0.03
CA GLY A 129 -8.06 3.23 -0.44
C GLY A 129 -9.42 3.92 -0.68
N PRO A 130 -9.42 5.24 -0.95
CA PRO A 130 -10.64 6.04 -0.97
C PRO A 130 -11.70 5.55 -1.97
N GLN A 131 -11.25 5.09 -3.15
CA GLN A 131 -12.16 4.54 -4.17
C GLN A 131 -12.88 3.28 -3.66
N VAL A 132 -12.19 2.39 -2.93
CA VAL A 132 -12.76 1.15 -2.39
C VAL A 132 -13.77 1.45 -1.29
N ILE A 133 -13.41 2.34 -0.36
CA ILE A 133 -14.30 2.79 0.73
C ILE A 133 -15.59 3.41 0.16
N LYS A 134 -15.45 4.26 -0.87
CA LYS A 134 -16.59 4.86 -1.57
C LYS A 134 -17.45 3.80 -2.27
N ALA A 135 -16.83 2.85 -2.96
CA ALA A 135 -17.57 1.80 -3.67
C ALA A 135 -18.36 0.90 -2.72
N MET A 136 -17.85 0.62 -1.51
CA MET A 136 -18.59 -0.13 -0.48
C MET A 136 -19.89 0.57 -0.04
N GLN A 137 -19.95 1.90 -0.13
CA GLN A 137 -21.13 2.70 0.22
C GLN A 137 -22.06 2.97 -0.99
N GLY A 138 -21.61 2.64 -2.20
CA GLY A 138 -22.32 2.90 -3.45
C GLY A 138 -23.35 1.82 -3.81
N PRO A 139 -24.36 2.16 -4.64
CA PRO A 139 -25.44 1.24 -5.02
C PRO A 139 -24.96 0.02 -5.81
N GLN A 140 -23.79 0.09 -6.45
CA GLN A 140 -23.18 -1.04 -7.16
C GLN A 140 -22.20 -1.84 -6.28
N GLY A 141 -21.91 -1.41 -5.05
CA GLY A 141 -20.89 -2.04 -4.22
C GLY A 141 -19.51 -2.06 -4.87
N VAL A 142 -18.63 -2.93 -4.37
CA VAL A 142 -17.25 -3.06 -4.84
C VAL A 142 -17.11 -3.56 -6.29
N ARG A 143 -18.13 -4.20 -6.88
CA ARG A 143 -18.10 -4.59 -8.31
C ARG A 143 -18.11 -3.41 -9.28
N GLY A 144 -18.54 -2.23 -8.84
CA GLY A 144 -18.46 -1.00 -9.64
C GLY A 144 -17.01 -0.62 -9.98
N LEU A 145 -16.07 -0.96 -9.09
CA LEU A 145 -14.64 -0.68 -9.26
C LEU A 145 -14.04 -1.37 -10.50
N LEU A 146 -14.59 -2.52 -10.89
CA LEU A 146 -14.10 -3.25 -12.05
C LEU A 146 -14.24 -2.45 -13.35
N HIS A 147 -15.29 -1.64 -13.50
CA HIS A 147 -15.42 -0.74 -14.64
C HIS A 147 -14.45 0.43 -14.54
N THR A 148 -14.39 1.07 -13.37
CA THR A 148 -13.48 2.19 -13.12
C THR A 148 -12.03 1.82 -13.45
N TRP A 149 -11.56 0.67 -12.95
CA TRP A 149 -10.18 0.24 -13.14
C TRP A 149 -9.88 -0.31 -14.53
N ARG A 150 -10.88 -0.88 -15.22
CA ARG A 150 -10.72 -1.27 -16.63
C ARG A 150 -10.52 -0.03 -17.49
N ASP A 151 -11.33 0.99 -17.26
CA ASP A 151 -11.32 2.20 -18.06
C ASP A 151 -10.03 3.01 -17.77
N GLU A 152 -9.59 3.07 -16.50
CA GLU A 152 -8.24 3.55 -16.12
C GLU A 152 -7.13 2.79 -16.87
N ALA A 153 -7.17 1.46 -16.88
CA ALA A 153 -6.16 0.62 -17.55
C ALA A 153 -6.17 0.77 -19.08
N ALA A 154 -7.31 1.10 -19.67
CA ALA A 154 -7.45 1.36 -21.11
C ALA A 154 -7.08 2.80 -21.51
N GLY A 155 -6.61 3.63 -20.57
CA GLY A 155 -6.29 5.04 -20.81
C GLY A 155 -7.50 5.90 -21.18
N THR A 156 -8.70 5.33 -21.10
CA THR A 156 -9.97 6.01 -21.31
C THR A 156 -10.42 6.51 -19.96
N ARG A 157 -10.25 7.82 -19.71
CA ARG A 157 -10.83 8.46 -18.53
C ARG A 157 -12.36 8.38 -18.66
N SER A 158 -12.97 7.31 -18.16
CA SER A 158 -14.40 7.16 -18.23
C SER A 158 -15.09 8.21 -17.38
N ALA A 159 -15.83 9.08 -18.07
CA ALA A 159 -16.92 9.89 -17.53
C ALA A 159 -18.14 9.02 -17.11
N GLY A 160 -17.90 7.81 -16.57
CA GLY A 160 -18.93 6.79 -16.39
C GLY A 160 -18.74 6.03 -15.08
N GLY A 161 -19.32 6.58 -14.00
CA GLY A 161 -19.30 5.92 -12.68
C GLY A 161 -19.72 6.84 -11.53
N TYR A 162 -20.92 7.42 -11.64
CA TYR A 162 -21.65 8.17 -10.60
C TYR A 162 -20.88 9.31 -9.89
N GLY A 163 -20.82 10.45 -10.60
CA GLY A 163 -21.34 11.74 -10.15
C GLY A 163 -21.36 12.03 -8.66
N THR A 164 -20.19 12.36 -8.12
CA THR A 164 -19.92 13.28 -6.99
C THR A 164 -18.47 12.99 -6.60
N GLY A 165 -17.59 13.99 -6.66
CA GLY A 165 -16.28 13.84 -6.05
C GLY A 165 -16.38 14.00 -4.52
N TYR A 166 -15.34 14.50 -3.87
CA TYR A 166 -15.23 14.46 -2.41
C TYR A 166 -16.45 15.09 -1.72
N GLY A 167 -17.09 14.36 -0.79
CA GLY A 167 -18.16 14.91 0.05
C GLY A 167 -19.38 15.48 -0.69
N GLY A 168 -19.64 15.04 -1.93
CA GLY A 168 -20.77 15.54 -2.72
C GLY A 168 -20.46 16.73 -3.63
N VAL A 169 -19.19 17.14 -3.74
CA VAL A 169 -18.82 18.23 -4.67
C VAL A 169 -18.75 17.75 -6.12
N PRO A 170 -19.00 18.62 -7.12
CA PRO A 170 -18.87 18.31 -8.53
C PRO A 170 -17.47 17.84 -8.90
N MET A 171 -17.37 17.07 -9.99
CA MET A 171 -16.11 16.46 -10.40
C MET A 171 -15.05 17.51 -10.77
N GLU A 172 -15.47 18.60 -11.41
CA GLU A 172 -14.62 19.72 -11.81
C GLU A 172 -14.00 20.42 -10.59
N VAL A 173 -14.80 20.60 -9.54
CA VAL A 173 -14.35 21.16 -8.26
C VAL A 173 -13.41 20.19 -7.55
N SER A 174 -13.71 18.89 -7.61
CA SER A 174 -12.89 17.84 -7.00
C SER A 174 -11.51 17.73 -7.63
N GLN A 175 -11.44 17.81 -8.96
CA GLN A 175 -10.18 17.82 -9.70
C GLN A 175 -9.32 19.03 -9.34
N ALA A 176 -9.94 20.19 -9.12
CA ALA A 176 -9.20 21.38 -8.69
C ALA A 176 -8.69 21.27 -7.25
N ILE A 177 -9.43 20.59 -6.36
CA ILE A 177 -8.95 20.28 -5.01
C ILE A 177 -7.75 19.32 -5.08
N ASP A 178 -7.80 18.30 -5.93
CA ASP A 178 -6.68 17.38 -6.15
C ASP A 178 -5.46 18.11 -6.72
N GLU A 179 -5.68 19.05 -7.66
CA GLU A 179 -4.64 19.90 -8.23
C GLU A 179 -3.97 20.76 -7.14
N ILE A 180 -4.77 21.39 -6.26
CA ILE A 180 -4.24 22.16 -5.14
C ILE A 180 -3.48 21.25 -4.17
N ALA A 181 -4.06 20.12 -3.79
CA ALA A 181 -3.49 19.14 -2.86
C ALA A 181 -2.16 18.57 -3.37
N SER A 182 -2.00 18.43 -4.68
CA SER A 182 -0.77 17.89 -5.28
C SER A 182 0.49 18.74 -5.02
N SER A 183 0.31 20.02 -4.67
CA SER A 183 1.38 20.98 -4.42
C SER A 183 1.28 21.63 -3.03
N THR A 184 0.56 21.00 -2.09
CA THR A 184 0.43 21.43 -0.70
C THR A 184 0.69 20.26 0.25
N GLU A 185 1.09 20.52 1.49
CA GLU A 185 1.24 19.45 2.50
C GLU A 185 -0.08 18.78 2.92
N PRO A 186 -1.21 19.50 3.09
CA PRO A 186 -2.48 18.86 3.45
C PRO A 186 -3.07 18.06 2.28
N SER A 187 -3.64 16.89 2.57
CA SER A 187 -4.40 16.09 1.58
C SER A 187 -5.66 16.82 1.12
N ALA A 188 -6.26 16.37 0.01
CA ALA A 188 -7.53 16.90 -0.49
C ALA A 188 -8.63 16.91 0.59
N GLU A 189 -8.74 15.83 1.37
CA GLU A 189 -9.71 15.73 2.48
C GLU A 189 -9.36 16.69 3.63
N GLN A 190 -8.07 16.88 3.92
CA GLN A 190 -7.63 17.81 4.96
C GLN A 190 -7.86 19.26 4.54
N LEU A 191 -7.60 19.62 3.29
CA LEU A 191 -7.92 20.93 2.73
C LEU A 191 -9.42 21.21 2.83
N MET A 192 -10.25 20.24 2.47
CA MET A 192 -11.72 20.34 2.56
C MET A 192 -12.23 20.56 3.99
N GLN A 193 -11.49 20.13 5.01
CA GLN A 193 -11.81 20.36 6.41
C GLN A 193 -11.32 21.71 6.95
N ARG A 194 -10.49 22.45 6.19
CA ARG A 194 -10.01 23.77 6.60
C ARG A 194 -11.08 24.82 6.35
N SER A 195 -11.44 25.55 7.41
CA SER A 195 -12.36 26.67 7.32
C SER A 195 -11.85 27.70 6.30
N GLY A 196 -12.72 28.10 5.37
CA GLY A 196 -12.40 29.09 4.35
C GLY A 196 -11.73 28.56 3.10
N PHE A 197 -11.31 27.27 3.07
CA PHE A 197 -10.73 26.67 1.87
C PHE A 197 -11.76 26.55 0.76
N MET A 198 -12.96 26.08 1.10
CA MET A 198 -14.10 26.00 0.20
C MET A 198 -15.26 26.81 0.75
N GLN A 199 -15.84 27.66 -0.10
CA GLN A 199 -17.05 28.43 0.19
C GLN A 199 -18.11 28.10 -0.87
N LEU A 200 -19.36 28.02 -0.44
CA LEU A 200 -20.50 27.76 -1.31
C LEU A 200 -21.41 28.99 -1.35
N ALA A 201 -21.83 29.38 -2.55
CA ALA A 201 -22.81 30.45 -2.76
C ALA A 201 -23.47 30.29 -4.12
N ASP A 202 -24.67 30.84 -4.31
CA ASP A 202 -25.27 31.00 -5.64
C ASP A 202 -24.80 32.33 -6.23
N LEU A 203 -23.66 32.31 -6.94
CA LEU A 203 -22.97 33.51 -7.42
C LEU A 203 -23.65 34.09 -8.66
N ASN A 204 -24.22 33.24 -9.51
CA ASN A 204 -24.88 33.64 -10.76
C ASN A 204 -26.42 33.69 -10.68
N LYS A 205 -26.99 33.40 -9.51
CA LYS A 205 -28.44 33.45 -9.21
C LYS A 205 -29.26 32.44 -10.01
N ASP A 206 -28.69 31.28 -10.31
CA ASP A 206 -29.37 30.21 -11.04
C ASP A 206 -30.03 29.16 -10.11
N GLY A 207 -29.88 29.33 -8.79
CA GLY A 207 -30.44 28.45 -7.76
C GLY A 207 -29.60 27.21 -7.47
N LYS A 208 -28.39 27.07 -8.06
CA LYS A 208 -27.42 26.02 -7.74
C LYS A 208 -26.29 26.58 -6.88
N ASN A 209 -25.62 25.68 -6.16
CA ASN A 209 -24.42 26.04 -5.43
C ASN A 209 -23.24 26.18 -6.41
N ASP A 210 -22.60 27.33 -6.38
CA ASP A 210 -21.28 27.60 -6.95
C ASP A 210 -20.21 27.45 -5.87
N TYR A 211 -18.95 27.27 -6.29
CA TYR A 211 -17.85 26.96 -5.39
C TYR A 211 -16.72 27.97 -5.54
N ILE A 212 -16.16 28.39 -4.41
CA ILE A 212 -14.95 29.21 -4.35
C ILE A 212 -13.91 28.40 -3.59
N LEU A 213 -12.76 28.15 -4.22
CA LEU A 213 -11.59 27.55 -3.58
C LEU A 213 -10.55 28.65 -3.32
N ASP A 214 -10.27 28.94 -2.05
CA ASP A 214 -9.28 29.94 -1.64
C ASP A 214 -7.99 29.24 -1.17
N THR A 215 -6.92 29.35 -1.97
CA THR A 215 -5.65 28.69 -1.63
C THR A 215 -4.86 29.43 -0.55
N SER A 216 -5.31 30.58 -0.06
CA SER A 216 -4.63 31.29 1.03
C SER A 216 -4.58 30.50 2.33
N VAL A 217 -5.53 29.58 2.51
CA VAL A 217 -5.57 28.65 3.62
C VAL A 217 -5.01 27.27 3.28
N SER A 218 -4.39 27.07 2.11
CA SER A 218 -3.76 25.78 1.78
C SER A 218 -2.36 25.63 2.40
N GLY A 219 -1.70 26.75 2.69
CA GLY A 219 -0.31 26.78 3.19
C GLY A 219 0.74 26.64 2.08
N SER A 220 0.34 26.66 0.80
CA SER A 220 1.26 26.52 -0.33
C SER A 220 1.79 27.85 -0.85
N SER A 221 3.10 27.94 -0.95
CA SER A 221 3.81 29.03 -1.65
C SER A 221 3.71 28.94 -3.17
N PHE A 222 3.29 27.80 -3.72
CA PHE A 222 3.09 27.65 -5.17
C PHE A 222 1.87 28.43 -5.65
N TRP A 223 0.78 28.37 -4.89
CA TRP A 223 -0.47 29.05 -5.22
C TRP A 223 -0.55 30.49 -4.73
N CYS A 224 0.39 30.91 -3.88
CA CYS A 224 0.40 32.22 -3.24
C CYS A 224 1.68 32.99 -3.53
N GLY A 225 1.52 34.19 -4.10
CA GLY A 225 2.58 35.20 -4.20
C GLY A 225 2.74 36.02 -2.91
N THR A 226 3.45 37.14 -3.01
CA THR A 226 3.82 37.99 -1.86
C THR A 226 2.60 38.61 -1.15
N SER A 227 1.57 38.99 -1.90
CA SER A 227 0.37 39.66 -1.39
C SER A 227 -0.95 38.94 -1.69
N ASN A 228 -0.98 38.12 -2.75
CA ASN A 228 -2.20 37.49 -3.27
C ASN A 228 -2.04 35.98 -3.39
N CYS A 229 -3.16 35.27 -3.35
CA CYS A 229 -3.25 33.84 -3.59
C CYS A 229 -4.20 33.55 -4.75
N THR A 230 -4.03 32.39 -5.34
CA THR A 230 -4.93 31.91 -6.39
C THR A 230 -6.29 31.60 -5.75
N VAL A 231 -7.35 32.12 -6.35
CA VAL A 231 -8.73 31.80 -5.99
C VAL A 231 -9.40 31.21 -7.22
N MET A 232 -9.96 30.02 -7.09
CA MET A 232 -10.66 29.34 -8.19
C MET A 232 -12.16 29.41 -7.94
N VAL A 233 -12.91 30.00 -8.87
CA VAL A 233 -14.37 30.12 -8.81
C VAL A 233 -15.01 29.20 -9.84
N PHE A 234 -15.98 28.40 -9.40
CA PHE A 234 -16.73 27.46 -10.22
C PHE A 234 -18.18 27.90 -10.29
N ALA A 235 -18.54 28.62 -11.35
CA ALA A 235 -19.91 29.02 -11.61
C ALA A 235 -20.66 27.92 -12.36
N SER A 236 -21.85 27.61 -11.90
CA SER A 236 -22.74 26.59 -12.44
C SER A 236 -23.24 26.96 -13.85
N THR A 237 -23.46 25.92 -14.64
CA THR A 237 -23.99 25.98 -16.00
C THR A 237 -24.99 24.85 -16.21
N PRO A 238 -25.77 24.85 -17.31
CA PRO A 238 -26.61 23.70 -17.65
C PRO A 238 -25.81 22.41 -17.89
N GLN A 239 -24.52 22.51 -18.27
CA GLN A 239 -23.67 21.37 -18.63
C GLN A 239 -22.68 20.95 -17.53
N GLY A 240 -22.59 21.66 -16.41
CA GLY A 240 -21.60 21.40 -15.36
C GLY A 240 -21.14 22.69 -14.70
N TYR A 241 -19.85 22.82 -14.40
CA TYR A 241 -19.26 24.00 -13.78
C TYR A 241 -18.17 24.61 -14.66
N ARG A 242 -18.12 25.94 -14.73
CA ARG A 242 -17.04 26.67 -15.40
C ARG A 242 -16.09 27.25 -14.35
N ARG A 243 -14.82 26.90 -14.47
CA ARG A 243 -13.73 27.43 -13.63
C ARG A 243 -13.23 28.77 -14.16
N THR A 244 -13.04 29.73 -13.26
CA THR A 244 -12.35 31.00 -13.49
C THR A 244 -11.39 31.26 -12.34
N ASP A 245 -10.14 31.57 -12.64
CA ASP A 245 -9.08 31.76 -11.65
C ASP A 245 -8.76 33.25 -11.45
N PHE A 246 -8.60 33.67 -10.20
CA PHE A 246 -8.29 35.04 -9.78
C PHE A 246 -7.07 35.08 -8.86
N GLN A 247 -6.51 36.27 -8.66
CA GLN A 247 -5.46 36.53 -7.68
C GLN A 247 -5.98 37.49 -6.61
N ALA A 248 -6.25 36.99 -5.41
CA ALA A 248 -6.81 37.77 -4.31
C ALA A 248 -6.48 37.11 -2.95
N ARG A 249 -6.86 37.73 -1.83
CA ARG A 249 -6.69 37.14 -0.49
C ARG A 249 -7.87 37.52 0.41
N GLY A 250 -8.38 36.57 1.18
CA GLY A 250 -9.49 36.81 2.11
C GLY A 250 -10.80 37.12 1.39
N VAL A 251 -11.04 36.45 0.25
CA VAL A 251 -12.26 36.66 -0.54
C VAL A 251 -13.47 36.06 0.16
N THR A 252 -14.63 36.65 -0.12
CA THR A 252 -15.94 36.12 0.26
C THR A 252 -16.79 35.98 -0.99
N PRO A 253 -17.98 35.35 -0.94
CA PRO A 253 -18.86 35.29 -2.10
C PRO A 253 -19.24 36.69 -2.63
N ALA A 254 -19.30 37.69 -1.75
CA ALA A 254 -19.58 39.08 -2.12
C ALA A 254 -18.44 39.76 -2.88
N SER A 255 -17.25 39.16 -2.93
CA SER A 255 -16.12 39.65 -3.72
C SER A 255 -16.28 39.37 -5.21
N PHE A 256 -17.32 38.65 -5.64
CA PHE A 256 -17.52 38.23 -7.02
C PHE A 256 -18.87 38.69 -7.57
N GLU A 257 -18.85 39.23 -8.79
CA GLU A 257 -20.04 39.42 -9.62
C GLU A 257 -19.98 38.45 -10.79
N CYS A 258 -20.95 37.55 -10.87
CA CYS A 258 -21.05 36.57 -11.94
C CYS A 258 -22.29 36.82 -12.80
N HIS A 259 -22.10 36.85 -14.11
CA HIS A 259 -23.18 36.81 -15.09
C HIS A 259 -23.08 35.50 -15.86
N GLN A 260 -24.08 34.62 -15.69
CA GLN A 260 -24.04 33.24 -16.16
C GLN A 260 -22.83 32.48 -15.58
N ALA A 261 -21.85 32.15 -16.40
CA ALA A 261 -20.66 31.40 -15.99
C ALA A 261 -19.41 32.29 -15.93
N ASP A 262 -19.54 33.58 -16.27
CA ASP A 262 -18.45 34.55 -16.31
C ASP A 262 -18.44 35.37 -15.02
N CYS A 263 -17.45 35.12 -14.17
CA CYS A 263 -17.25 35.83 -12.91
C CYS A 263 -16.18 36.92 -13.04
N LYS A 264 -16.34 38.00 -12.28
CA LYS A 264 -15.34 39.05 -12.10
C LYS A 264 -15.15 39.33 -10.61
N LEU A 265 -13.91 39.61 -10.23
CA LEU A 265 -13.58 40.08 -8.88
C LEU A 265 -13.96 41.56 -8.75
N VAL A 266 -14.68 41.91 -7.69
CA VAL A 266 -15.14 43.27 -7.39
C VAL A 266 -14.58 43.67 -6.03
N GLU A 267 -13.82 44.76 -5.98
CA GLU A 267 -13.26 45.25 -4.74
C GLU A 267 -14.37 45.84 -3.85
N PRO A 268 -14.46 45.46 -2.56
CA PRO A 268 -15.37 46.11 -1.63
C PRO A 268 -14.88 47.55 -1.38
N GLY A 269 -15.43 48.50 -2.11
CA GLY A 269 -15.37 49.93 -1.78
C GLY A 269 -14.66 50.84 -2.76
N VAL A 270 -15.14 50.94 -4.01
CA VAL A 270 -15.20 52.24 -4.69
C VAL A 270 -16.59 52.39 -5.31
N THR A 271 -17.55 52.85 -4.51
CA THR A 271 -18.84 53.29 -5.02
C THR A 271 -18.61 54.48 -5.96
N MET A 272 -18.83 54.28 -7.26
CA MET A 272 -18.98 55.36 -8.22
C MET A 272 -20.22 56.16 -7.84
N ALA A 273 -20.02 57.28 -7.14
CA ALA A 273 -21.06 58.23 -6.82
C ALA A 273 -21.66 58.80 -8.11
N ALA A 274 -22.97 58.67 -8.25
CA ALA A 274 -23.74 59.38 -9.26
C ALA A 274 -23.64 60.90 -9.05
N ALA A 275 -23.66 61.63 -10.17
CA ALA A 275 -23.37 63.05 -10.31
C ALA A 275 -24.06 64.00 -9.30
N PRO A 276 -23.35 65.03 -8.79
CA PRO A 276 -23.96 66.08 -7.97
C PRO A 276 -24.54 67.22 -8.84
N ASN A 277 -25.78 67.62 -8.53
CA ASN A 277 -26.34 68.92 -8.93
C ASN A 277 -25.89 70.04 -7.94
N PRO A 278 -25.98 71.33 -8.32
CA PRO A 278 -25.01 72.34 -7.90
C PRO A 278 -25.20 72.96 -6.51
N VAL A 279 -24.06 73.44 -6.02
CA VAL A 279 -23.75 74.14 -4.76
C VAL A 279 -24.50 75.48 -4.59
N PRO A 280 -24.81 75.88 -3.35
CA PRO A 280 -24.69 77.28 -2.93
C PRO A 280 -23.59 77.49 -1.87
N LEU A 281 -23.01 78.69 -1.97
CA LEU A 281 -21.77 79.27 -1.43
C LEU A 281 -21.50 79.16 0.10
N PRO A 282 -20.25 79.39 0.54
CA PRO A 282 -19.76 79.04 1.87
C PRO A 282 -19.99 80.13 2.93
N VAL A 283 -20.19 79.72 4.19
CA VAL A 283 -20.26 80.58 5.38
C VAL A 283 -19.27 80.05 6.44
N PRO A 284 -18.56 80.90 7.21
CA PRO A 284 -17.31 80.51 7.91
C PRO A 284 -17.52 79.67 9.17
N GLN A 285 -16.53 78.82 9.46
CA GLN A 285 -16.41 77.97 10.66
C GLN A 285 -16.45 78.77 11.98
N GLN A 286 -17.20 78.23 12.95
CA GLN A 286 -16.96 78.44 14.39
C GLN A 286 -16.62 77.10 15.06
N PRO A 287 -15.74 77.08 16.09
CA PRO A 287 -15.25 75.84 16.70
C PRO A 287 -16.34 75.17 17.56
N ALA A 288 -16.51 73.85 17.37
CA ALA A 288 -17.37 73.05 18.22
C ALA A 288 -16.72 72.82 19.62
N PRO A 289 -17.52 72.81 20.69
CA PRO A 289 -17.06 72.52 22.05
C PRO A 289 -16.66 71.05 22.22
N GLN A 290 -15.61 70.83 23.01
CA GLN A 290 -15.03 69.54 23.35
C GLN A 290 -16.09 68.62 23.97
N THR A 291 -16.43 67.54 23.27
CA THR A 291 -17.13 66.40 23.85
C THR A 291 -16.08 65.46 24.42
N THR A 292 -16.15 65.27 25.73
CA THR A 292 -15.31 64.39 26.53
C THR A 292 -15.38 62.95 26.02
N MET A 293 -14.21 62.35 25.82
CA MET A 293 -14.05 60.93 25.53
C MET A 293 -14.73 60.11 26.64
N ALA A 294 -15.81 59.43 26.32
CA ALA A 294 -16.28 58.32 27.14
C ALA A 294 -15.15 57.28 27.15
N ALA A 295 -14.67 56.96 28.35
CA ALA A 295 -13.64 55.95 28.56
C ALA A 295 -14.05 54.66 27.85
N ALA A 296 -13.15 54.14 27.02
CA ALA A 296 -13.27 52.79 26.48
C ALA A 296 -13.48 51.83 27.64
N GLN A 297 -14.66 51.20 27.68
CA GLN A 297 -14.85 50.02 28.52
C GLN A 297 -13.73 49.03 28.15
N PRO A 298 -13.01 48.44 29.12
CA PRO A 298 -12.05 47.40 28.82
C PRO A 298 -12.79 46.31 28.05
N ALA A 299 -12.27 45.96 26.88
CA ALA A 299 -12.72 44.82 26.12
C ALA A 299 -12.80 43.62 27.09
N GLN A 300 -13.97 43.01 27.20
CA GLN A 300 -14.07 41.73 27.88
C GLN A 300 -13.04 40.80 27.23
N PRO A 301 -12.20 40.09 28.00
CA PRO A 301 -11.28 39.15 27.42
C PRO A 301 -12.10 38.16 26.59
N ALA A 302 -11.75 38.04 25.31
CA ALA A 302 -12.27 36.97 24.47
C ALA A 302 -12.11 35.66 25.26
N ALA A 303 -13.19 34.89 25.38
CA ALA A 303 -13.11 33.57 25.96
C ALA A 303 -11.98 32.82 25.23
N PRO A 304 -10.98 32.26 25.94
CA PRO A 304 -9.89 31.56 25.29
C PRO A 304 -10.49 30.43 24.45
N LEU A 305 -10.05 30.34 23.19
CA LEU A 305 -10.20 29.14 22.37
C LEU A 305 -9.89 27.93 23.25
N GLY A 306 -10.90 27.13 23.58
CA GLY A 306 -10.79 26.06 24.56
C GLY A 306 -9.64 25.12 24.23
N GLY A 307 -8.55 25.20 25.00
CA GLY A 307 -7.49 24.19 25.06
C GLY A 307 -6.62 23.99 23.82
N ILE A 308 -6.82 24.71 22.71
CA ILE A 308 -5.97 24.55 21.52
C ILE A 308 -4.66 25.32 21.75
N GLN A 309 -3.61 24.58 22.12
CA GLN A 309 -2.26 25.10 22.12
C GLN A 309 -1.80 25.32 20.67
N PRO A 310 -1.21 26.48 20.33
CA PRO A 310 -0.61 26.65 19.01
C PRO A 310 0.44 25.57 18.78
N PHE A 311 0.45 24.99 17.59
CA PHE A 311 1.41 23.96 17.23
C PHE A 311 2.83 24.53 17.31
N ALA A 312 3.66 23.96 18.17
CA ALA A 312 5.09 24.23 18.14
C ALA A 312 5.64 23.62 16.85
N MET A 313 6.07 24.47 15.92
CA MET A 313 6.75 24.01 14.71
C MET A 313 8.07 23.35 15.13
N ALA A 314 8.33 22.14 14.65
CA ALA A 314 9.63 21.50 14.85
C ALA A 314 10.73 22.42 14.31
N GLY A 315 11.85 22.52 15.03
CA GLY A 315 12.99 23.36 14.63
C GLY A 315 13.64 22.90 13.31
N ASP A 316 14.80 23.49 12.97
CA ASP A 316 15.50 23.31 11.68
C ASP A 316 16.01 21.87 11.35
N THR A 317 15.57 20.85 12.09
CA THR A 317 15.92 19.45 11.81
C THR A 317 15.01 18.92 10.70
N PRO A 318 15.54 18.46 9.56
CA PRO A 318 14.72 17.86 8.50
C PRO A 318 13.88 16.71 9.07
N PRO A 319 12.55 16.68 8.83
CA PRO A 319 11.72 15.58 9.26
C PRO A 319 12.19 14.27 8.60
N ALA A 320 12.14 13.17 9.34
CA ALA A 320 12.45 11.85 8.79
C ALA A 320 11.55 11.54 7.59
N ALA A 321 12.12 10.95 6.53
CA ALA A 321 11.38 10.60 5.33
C ALA A 321 10.25 9.59 5.64
N SER A 322 9.03 9.89 5.19
CA SER A 322 7.85 9.04 5.38
C SER A 322 7.78 7.96 4.31
N LEU A 323 7.77 6.69 4.73
CA LEU A 323 7.57 5.55 3.83
C LEU A 323 6.14 5.53 3.28
N ALA A 324 5.12 5.92 4.06
CA ALA A 324 3.76 6.03 3.56
C ALA A 324 3.63 7.03 2.40
N SER A 325 4.27 8.20 2.53
CA SER A 325 4.33 9.21 1.45
C SER A 325 5.08 8.68 0.22
N HIS A 326 6.24 8.04 0.42
CA HIS A 326 6.98 7.37 -0.64
C HIS A 326 6.13 6.35 -1.39
N CYS A 327 5.42 5.48 -0.69
CA CYS A 327 4.59 4.46 -1.32
C CYS A 327 3.36 5.03 -2.03
N SER A 328 2.82 6.15 -1.55
CA SER A 328 1.77 6.88 -2.26
C SER A 328 2.30 7.42 -3.59
N LYS A 329 3.50 8.01 -3.59
CA LYS A 329 4.18 8.48 -4.81
C LYS A 329 4.51 7.34 -5.77
N VAL A 330 5.07 6.24 -5.26
CA VAL A 330 5.39 5.05 -6.06
C VAL A 330 4.14 4.50 -6.72
N SER A 331 3.02 4.38 -6.01
CA SER A 331 1.75 3.92 -6.60
C SER A 331 1.28 4.80 -7.76
N LEU A 332 1.41 6.12 -7.65
CA LEU A 332 1.10 7.05 -8.75
C LEU A 332 2.00 6.82 -9.97
N LEU A 333 3.30 6.61 -9.75
CA LEU A 333 4.28 6.32 -10.81
C LEU A 333 3.99 4.98 -11.48
N THR A 334 3.75 3.93 -10.70
CA THR A 334 3.35 2.59 -11.18
C THR A 334 2.11 2.69 -12.08
N ASN A 335 1.07 3.40 -11.63
CA ASN A 335 -0.15 3.59 -12.42
C ASN A 335 0.12 4.38 -13.71
N SER A 336 0.94 5.44 -13.63
CA SER A 336 1.31 6.26 -14.81
C SER A 336 2.14 5.48 -15.82
N ASN A 337 2.90 4.49 -15.37
CA ASN A 337 3.72 3.60 -16.21
C ASN A 337 2.94 2.40 -16.77
N GLY A 338 1.63 2.30 -16.51
CA GLY A 338 0.77 1.22 -17.00
C GLY A 338 0.86 -0.07 -16.18
N GLY A 339 1.38 0.00 -14.95
CA GLY A 339 1.47 -1.12 -14.02
C GLY A 339 2.87 -1.31 -13.44
N PHE A 340 3.02 -2.38 -12.67
CA PHE A 340 4.29 -2.75 -12.03
C PHE A 340 5.39 -3.06 -13.05
N VAL A 341 6.61 -2.72 -12.69
CA VAL A 341 7.81 -3.17 -13.40
C VAL A 341 7.85 -4.70 -13.38
N THR A 342 8.13 -5.27 -14.55
CA THR A 342 8.33 -6.71 -14.74
C THR A 342 9.78 -6.95 -15.08
N LEU A 343 10.22 -8.21 -15.06
CA LEU A 343 11.53 -8.58 -15.58
C LEU A 343 11.75 -8.09 -17.02
N ALA A 344 10.72 -8.13 -17.87
CA ALA A 344 10.83 -7.69 -19.26
C ALA A 344 10.93 -6.15 -19.41
N SER A 345 10.39 -5.39 -18.45
CA SER A 345 10.36 -3.93 -18.47
C SER A 345 11.34 -3.26 -17.50
N LEU A 346 12.19 -4.04 -16.81
CA LEU A 346 13.16 -3.54 -15.84
C LEU A 346 14.20 -2.62 -16.51
N ARG A 347 14.04 -1.32 -16.26
CA ARG A 347 14.96 -0.26 -16.72
C ARG A 347 15.51 0.57 -15.57
N ASP A 348 14.69 0.75 -14.54
CA ASP A 348 15.01 1.50 -13.33
C ASP A 348 14.93 0.54 -12.12
N PRO A 349 16.07 0.06 -11.62
CA PRO A 349 16.11 -0.83 -10.46
C PRO A 349 15.62 -0.19 -9.15
N ASP A 350 15.86 1.11 -8.95
CA ASP A 350 15.41 1.82 -7.75
C ASP A 350 13.87 1.93 -7.74
N LEU A 351 13.26 2.21 -8.91
CA LEU A 351 11.80 2.18 -9.04
C LEU A 351 11.24 0.78 -8.83
N ALA A 352 11.80 -0.24 -9.47
CA ALA A 352 11.31 -1.62 -9.33
C ALA A 352 11.35 -2.09 -7.87
N LEU A 353 12.45 -1.82 -7.16
CA LEU A 353 12.57 -2.18 -5.74
C LEU A 353 11.65 -1.32 -4.86
N SER A 354 11.44 -0.04 -5.18
CA SER A 354 10.46 0.80 -4.48
C SER A 354 9.04 0.24 -4.60
N GLU A 355 8.64 -0.21 -5.79
CA GLU A 355 7.35 -0.87 -6.02
C GLU A 355 7.22 -2.15 -5.19
N GLN A 356 8.27 -2.99 -5.20
CA GLN A 356 8.30 -4.21 -4.41
C GLN A 356 8.27 -3.95 -2.91
N PHE A 357 8.90 -2.88 -2.43
CA PHE A 357 8.86 -2.49 -1.03
C PHE A 357 7.44 -2.11 -0.61
N CYS A 358 6.76 -1.30 -1.42
CA CYS A 358 5.40 -0.86 -1.12
C CYS A 358 4.38 -2.00 -1.20
N LEU A 359 4.59 -2.96 -2.10
CA LEU A 359 3.84 -4.21 -2.12
C LEU A 359 4.06 -5.01 -0.83
N ALA A 360 5.32 -5.25 -0.45
CA ALA A 360 5.67 -5.99 0.77
C ALA A 360 5.14 -5.32 2.04
N ARG A 361 5.19 -3.98 2.12
CA ARG A 361 4.57 -3.17 3.18
C ARG A 361 3.08 -3.45 3.30
N THR A 362 2.36 -3.53 2.18
CA THR A 362 0.92 -3.82 2.18
C THR A 362 0.64 -5.21 2.74
N TYR A 363 1.38 -6.24 2.30
CA TYR A 363 1.26 -7.60 2.84
C TYR A 363 1.54 -7.65 4.34
N ALA A 364 2.58 -6.95 4.80
CA ALA A 364 2.92 -6.87 6.22
C ALA A 364 1.81 -6.19 7.04
N ILE A 365 1.21 -5.12 6.50
CA ILE A 365 0.09 -4.43 7.16
C ILE A 365 -1.13 -5.36 7.26
N GLY A 366 -1.61 -5.90 6.13
CA GLY A 366 -2.80 -6.75 6.13
C GLY A 366 -2.65 -7.99 7.01
N ALA A 367 -1.48 -8.64 6.95
CA ALA A 367 -1.21 -9.82 7.75
C ALA A 367 -1.17 -9.52 9.26
N GLY A 368 -0.67 -8.35 9.67
CA GLY A 368 -0.64 -7.96 11.08
C GLY A 368 -1.97 -7.42 11.59
N GLU A 369 -2.79 -6.79 10.74
CA GLU A 369 -4.15 -6.36 11.10
C GLU A 369 -5.02 -7.56 11.52
N ASP A 370 -4.98 -8.65 10.74
CA ASP A 370 -5.64 -9.93 11.07
C ASP A 370 -5.16 -10.53 12.40
N MET A 371 -3.91 -10.27 12.79
CA MET A 371 -3.33 -10.75 14.05
C MET A 371 -3.75 -9.87 15.22
N VAL A 372 -3.71 -8.54 15.05
CA VAL A 372 -4.15 -7.58 16.08
C VAL A 372 -5.61 -7.78 16.43
N ALA A 373 -6.47 -8.08 15.45
CA ALA A 373 -7.88 -8.40 15.68
C ALA A 373 -8.10 -9.64 16.59
N LYS A 374 -7.09 -10.49 16.75
CA LYS A 374 -7.12 -11.70 17.60
C LYS A 374 -6.48 -11.47 18.97
N VAL A 375 -5.88 -10.30 19.22
CA VAL A 375 -5.28 -9.97 20.52
C VAL A 375 -6.38 -9.73 21.54
N GLN A 376 -6.34 -10.48 22.63
CA GLN A 376 -7.28 -10.35 23.74
C GLN A 376 -6.66 -9.55 24.89
N GLY A 377 -7.46 -8.74 25.58
CA GLY A 377 -7.03 -8.03 26.79
C GLY A 377 -6.17 -6.78 26.56
N LEU A 378 -5.91 -6.40 25.31
CA LEU A 378 -5.21 -5.16 24.96
C LEU A 378 -5.98 -4.39 23.88
N SER A 379 -6.07 -3.07 24.03
CA SER A 379 -6.56 -2.18 22.98
C SER A 379 -5.50 -1.99 21.88
N PRO A 380 -5.89 -1.58 20.66
CA PRO A 380 -4.93 -1.28 19.59
C PRO A 380 -3.85 -0.27 19.98
N ALA A 381 -4.21 0.76 20.77
CA ALA A 381 -3.26 1.75 21.27
C ALA A 381 -2.24 1.15 22.27
N GLN A 382 -2.67 0.19 23.10
CA GLN A 382 -1.77 -0.53 24.00
C GLN A 382 -0.84 -1.47 23.23
N VAL A 383 -1.32 -2.11 22.17
CA VAL A 383 -0.48 -2.91 21.26
C VAL A 383 0.58 -2.03 20.60
N ASP A 384 0.19 -0.87 20.08
CA ASP A 384 1.12 0.09 19.48
C ASP A 384 2.18 0.57 20.49
N ALA A 385 1.77 0.86 21.73
CA ALA A 385 2.69 1.25 22.80
C ALA A 385 3.68 0.13 23.20
N GLN A 386 3.24 -1.13 23.18
CA GLN A 386 4.14 -2.27 23.40
C GLN A 386 5.15 -2.40 22.26
N CYS A 387 4.71 -2.22 21.01
CA CYS A 387 5.60 -2.26 19.86
C CYS A 387 6.58 -1.08 19.81
N ASP A 388 6.26 0.06 20.43
CA ASP A 388 7.20 1.17 20.55
C ASP A 388 8.45 0.81 21.37
N ALA A 389 8.37 -0.20 22.25
CA ALA A 389 9.53 -0.71 22.99
C ALA A 389 10.51 -1.53 22.13
N PHE A 390 10.10 -2.00 20.95
CA PHE A 390 10.97 -2.77 20.05
C PHE A 390 12.07 -1.92 19.45
N GLY A 391 11.80 -0.64 19.15
CA GLY A 391 12.79 0.28 18.57
C GLY A 391 14.06 0.35 19.43
N PRO A 392 13.98 0.79 20.70
CA PRO A 392 15.13 0.83 21.60
C PRO A 392 15.80 -0.54 21.82
N ALA A 393 15.03 -1.62 21.89
CA ALA A 393 15.57 -2.97 22.11
C ALA A 393 16.41 -3.45 20.92
N LEU A 394 16.05 -3.06 19.70
CA LEU A 394 16.69 -3.52 18.46
C LEU A 394 17.67 -2.50 17.88
N ALA A 395 17.70 -1.28 18.40
CA ALA A 395 18.61 -0.21 17.98
C ALA A 395 20.09 -0.63 17.88
N PRO A 396 20.66 -1.43 18.82
CA PRO A 396 22.05 -1.88 18.69
C PRO A 396 22.31 -2.75 17.45
N TYR A 397 21.32 -3.52 17.02
CA TYR A 397 21.41 -4.38 15.83
C TYR A 397 21.13 -3.59 14.54
N ILE A 398 20.18 -2.63 14.58
CA ILE A 398 19.94 -1.71 13.46
C ILE A 398 21.21 -0.91 13.15
N ALA A 399 21.92 -0.42 14.16
CA ALA A 399 23.17 0.30 13.98
C ALA A 399 24.25 -0.52 13.24
N LYS A 400 24.21 -1.85 13.36
CA LYS A 400 25.16 -2.74 12.68
C LYS A 400 24.87 -2.94 11.20
N LEU A 401 23.66 -2.61 10.73
CA LEU A 401 23.33 -2.67 9.30
C LEU A 401 24.16 -1.71 8.44
N ALA A 402 24.81 -0.70 9.05
CA ALA A 402 25.67 0.23 8.33
C ALA A 402 26.94 -0.46 7.77
N SER A 403 27.44 -1.52 8.42
CA SER A 403 28.74 -2.11 8.10
C SER A 403 28.83 -3.64 8.22
N GLY A 404 27.94 -4.29 8.97
CA GLY A 404 27.91 -5.75 9.13
C GLY A 404 27.22 -6.44 7.95
N SER A 405 27.70 -7.63 7.60
CA SER A 405 27.02 -8.48 6.60
C SER A 405 25.66 -8.93 7.11
N ALA A 406 24.77 -9.30 6.18
CA ALA A 406 23.45 -9.84 6.52
C ALA A 406 23.56 -11.08 7.41
N ALA A 407 24.55 -11.95 7.16
CA ALA A 407 24.81 -13.15 7.95
C ALA A 407 25.27 -12.81 9.39
N ASP A 408 26.21 -11.88 9.55
CA ASP A 408 26.73 -11.49 10.88
C ASP A 408 25.62 -10.87 11.73
N VAL A 409 24.90 -9.90 11.16
CA VAL A 409 23.80 -9.22 11.85
C VAL A 409 22.69 -10.22 12.19
N THR A 410 22.36 -11.15 11.30
CA THR A 410 21.38 -12.21 11.59
C THR A 410 21.82 -13.10 12.74
N GLY A 411 23.09 -13.51 12.80
CA GLY A 411 23.64 -14.32 13.89
C GLY A 411 23.58 -13.62 15.25
N GLU A 412 23.77 -12.30 15.27
CA GLU A 412 23.60 -11.51 16.49
C GLU A 412 22.14 -11.37 16.93
N VAL A 413 21.22 -11.15 15.98
CA VAL A 413 19.78 -11.12 16.28
C VAL A 413 19.29 -12.49 16.73
N GLN A 414 19.83 -13.58 16.19
CA GLN A 414 19.60 -14.94 16.71
C GLN A 414 20.05 -15.08 18.16
N THR A 415 21.21 -14.53 18.51
CA THR A 415 21.69 -14.52 19.90
C THR A 415 20.76 -13.72 20.81
N PHE A 416 20.23 -12.59 20.34
CA PHE A 416 19.19 -11.83 21.04
C PHE A 416 17.93 -12.65 21.28
N VAL A 417 17.42 -13.31 20.23
CA VAL A 417 16.25 -14.20 20.28
C VAL A 417 16.43 -15.27 21.36
N LEU A 418 17.59 -15.93 21.40
CA LEU A 418 17.89 -16.98 22.39
C LEU A 418 17.90 -16.46 23.83
N ASN A 419 18.22 -15.18 24.04
CA ASN A 419 18.27 -14.54 25.37
C ASN A 419 16.96 -13.85 25.78
N SER A 420 15.96 -13.77 24.88
CA SER A 420 14.71 -13.03 25.12
C SER A 420 13.76 -13.68 26.14
N ASN A 421 14.03 -14.93 26.55
CA ASN A 421 13.14 -15.76 27.37
C ASN A 421 11.71 -15.91 26.81
N MET A 422 11.54 -15.74 25.49
CA MET A 422 10.28 -15.95 24.77
C MET A 422 10.39 -17.17 23.85
N SER A 423 9.27 -17.85 23.59
CA SER A 423 9.24 -18.89 22.56
C SER A 423 9.33 -18.29 21.16
N LEU A 424 9.86 -19.05 20.19
CA LEU A 424 9.91 -18.63 18.78
C LEU A 424 8.52 -18.28 18.22
N ALA A 425 7.47 -19.02 18.61
CA ALA A 425 6.10 -18.74 18.19
C ALA A 425 5.57 -17.40 18.75
N GLN A 426 5.88 -17.09 20.01
CA GLN A 426 5.53 -15.79 20.60
C GLN A 426 6.28 -14.67 19.90
N LEU A 427 7.59 -14.81 19.69
CA LEU A 427 8.40 -13.82 18.97
C LEU A 427 7.90 -13.61 17.54
N ASN A 428 7.55 -14.68 16.82
CA ASN A 428 6.96 -14.59 15.49
C ASN A 428 5.68 -13.76 15.46
N ASN A 429 4.77 -14.01 16.41
CA ASN A 429 3.51 -13.26 16.49
C ASN A 429 3.75 -11.80 16.87
N THR A 430 4.58 -11.54 17.88
CA THR A 430 4.90 -10.18 18.32
C THR A 430 5.60 -9.39 17.22
N ALA A 431 6.59 -9.98 16.55
CA ALA A 431 7.32 -9.35 15.46
C ALA A 431 6.39 -8.98 14.29
N ARG A 432 5.46 -9.86 13.89
CA ARG A 432 4.49 -9.54 12.82
C ARG A 432 3.51 -8.44 13.21
N ILE A 433 3.03 -8.45 14.45
CA ILE A 433 2.18 -7.37 14.99
C ILE A 433 2.94 -6.03 15.01
N CYS A 434 4.20 -6.04 15.46
CA CYS A 434 5.02 -4.82 15.52
C CYS A 434 5.50 -4.35 14.15
N LEU A 435 5.69 -5.26 13.19
CA LEU A 435 5.92 -4.90 11.79
C LEU A 435 4.73 -4.15 11.20
N PHE A 436 3.50 -4.62 11.42
CA PHE A 436 2.26 -3.90 11.06
C PHE A 436 2.20 -2.53 11.75
N SER A 437 2.42 -2.49 13.07
CA SER A 437 2.35 -1.27 13.85
C SER A 437 3.37 -0.23 13.37
N GLY A 438 4.58 -0.68 13.05
CA GLY A 438 5.66 0.15 12.51
C GLY A 438 5.32 0.71 11.14
N TYR A 439 4.87 -0.12 10.19
CA TYR A 439 4.54 0.35 8.84
C TYR A 439 3.29 1.23 8.78
N ARG A 440 2.24 0.92 9.54
CA ARG A 440 1.00 1.73 9.56
C ARG A 440 1.23 3.14 10.14
N ARG A 441 2.16 3.27 11.10
CA ARG A 441 2.43 4.53 11.83
C ARG A 441 3.74 5.21 11.40
N ASP A 442 4.35 4.74 10.32
CA ASP A 442 5.66 5.21 9.83
C ASP A 442 6.80 5.19 10.89
N LYS A 443 6.73 4.26 11.86
CA LYS A 443 7.82 4.03 12.83
C LYS A 443 8.83 3.03 12.27
N MET A 444 9.74 3.54 11.45
CA MET A 444 10.67 2.70 10.67
C MET A 444 11.63 1.87 11.54
N GLU A 445 12.08 2.37 12.70
CA GLU A 445 12.92 1.58 13.61
C GLU A 445 12.19 0.35 14.15
N VAL A 446 10.89 0.48 14.46
CA VAL A 446 10.04 -0.63 14.91
C VAL A 446 9.83 -1.62 13.76
N ALA A 447 9.53 -1.12 12.55
CA ALA A 447 9.32 -1.96 11.38
C ALA A 447 10.60 -2.73 10.98
N LEU A 448 11.73 -2.02 10.87
CA LEU A 448 13.03 -2.59 10.50
C LEU A 448 13.51 -3.58 11.55
N GLY A 449 13.43 -3.23 12.85
CA GLY A 449 13.75 -4.14 13.93
C GLY A 449 12.89 -5.40 13.89
N SER A 450 11.57 -5.25 13.68
CA SER A 450 10.67 -6.40 13.57
C SER A 450 11.02 -7.30 12.37
N ALA A 451 11.39 -6.73 11.22
CA ALA A 451 11.86 -7.49 10.06
C ALA A 451 13.15 -8.26 10.37
N MET A 452 14.13 -7.63 11.03
CA MET A 452 15.37 -8.29 11.46
C MET A 452 15.08 -9.44 12.44
N LEU A 453 14.16 -9.23 13.38
CA LEU A 453 13.74 -10.26 14.32
C LEU A 453 13.10 -11.45 13.60
N MET A 454 12.27 -11.20 12.58
CA MET A 454 11.69 -12.26 11.74
C MET A 454 12.78 -13.10 11.06
N VAL A 455 13.81 -12.46 10.50
CA VAL A 455 14.95 -13.20 9.93
C VAL A 455 15.69 -14.00 11.02
N GLY A 456 15.91 -13.39 12.19
CA GLY A 456 16.58 -14.02 13.33
C GLY A 456 15.85 -15.27 13.85
N ILE A 457 14.52 -15.33 13.78
CA ILE A 457 13.75 -16.53 14.15
C ILE A 457 13.60 -17.56 13.00
N GLY A 458 14.31 -17.36 11.89
CA GLY A 458 14.35 -18.28 10.75
C GLY A 458 13.34 -17.99 9.64
N GLN A 459 12.59 -16.88 9.71
CA GLN A 459 11.71 -16.44 8.62
C GLN A 459 12.52 -15.64 7.58
N VAL A 460 13.51 -16.32 6.97
CA VAL A 460 14.52 -15.70 6.10
C VAL A 460 13.96 -14.86 4.95
N PRO A 461 12.80 -15.18 4.31
CA PRO A 461 12.21 -14.31 3.30
C PRO A 461 11.94 -12.86 3.74
N TYR A 462 11.81 -12.59 5.05
CA TYR A 462 11.70 -11.22 5.57
C TYR A 462 12.99 -10.38 5.40
N ALA A 463 14.14 -11.00 5.08
CA ALA A 463 15.38 -10.31 4.74
C ALA A 463 15.20 -9.33 3.57
N GLU A 464 14.21 -9.58 2.71
CA GLU A 464 13.83 -8.67 1.63
C GLU A 464 13.46 -7.26 2.16
N LEU A 465 12.74 -7.19 3.28
CA LEU A 465 12.38 -5.90 3.89
C LEU A 465 13.62 -5.14 4.36
N VAL A 466 14.60 -5.82 4.96
CA VAL A 466 15.85 -5.20 5.39
C VAL A 466 16.62 -4.65 4.19
N GLY A 467 16.66 -5.40 3.08
CA GLY A 467 17.19 -4.94 1.80
C GLY A 467 16.49 -3.69 1.27
N HIS A 468 15.15 -3.64 1.34
CA HIS A 468 14.37 -2.46 0.97
C HIS A 468 14.71 -1.24 1.81
N HIS A 469 14.70 -1.37 3.14
CA HIS A 469 15.06 -0.30 4.06
C HIS A 469 16.47 0.27 3.77
N LEU A 470 17.46 -0.59 3.50
CA LEU A 470 18.83 -0.19 3.16
C LEU A 470 18.94 0.42 1.76
N SER A 471 18.20 -0.09 0.77
CA SER A 471 18.25 0.45 -0.60
C SER A 471 17.55 1.81 -0.73
N GLN A 472 16.52 2.04 0.07
CA GLN A 472 15.67 3.24 -0.01
C GLN A 472 15.97 4.28 1.09
N GLY A 473 16.66 3.89 2.16
CA GLY A 473 17.07 4.81 3.23
C GLY A 473 15.98 5.13 4.25
N PHE A 474 15.07 4.20 4.52
CA PHE A 474 14.00 4.39 5.52
C PHE A 474 14.37 3.70 6.83
N GLY A 475 14.49 4.47 7.93
CA GLY A 475 14.86 3.94 9.26
C GLY A 475 16.32 3.50 9.41
N VAL A 476 17.10 3.59 8.34
CA VAL A 476 18.54 3.30 8.30
C VAL A 476 19.15 4.11 7.15
N ALA A 477 20.44 4.43 7.24
CA ALA A 477 21.14 5.10 6.14
C ALA A 477 21.15 4.23 4.88
N LYS A 478 20.99 4.86 3.71
CA LYS A 478 21.02 4.15 2.43
C LYS A 478 22.39 3.50 2.20
N SER A 479 22.41 2.22 1.86
CA SER A 479 23.64 1.46 1.56
C SER A 479 23.35 0.39 0.51
N VAL A 480 23.82 0.61 -0.71
CA VAL A 480 23.64 -0.34 -1.82
C VAL A 480 24.31 -1.70 -1.56
N PRO A 481 25.59 -1.76 -1.12
CA PRO A 481 26.24 -3.06 -0.90
C PRO A 481 25.54 -3.89 0.18
N GLN A 482 25.14 -3.27 1.28
CA GLN A 482 24.42 -3.97 2.35
C GLN A 482 23.03 -4.38 1.90
N ALA A 483 22.31 -3.52 1.17
CA ALA A 483 21.02 -3.89 0.60
C ALA A 483 21.11 -5.13 -0.30
N GLN A 484 22.11 -5.18 -1.18
CA GLN A 484 22.36 -6.30 -2.08
C GLN A 484 22.59 -7.62 -1.33
N ASP A 485 23.34 -7.59 -0.22
CA ASP A 485 23.58 -8.76 0.62
C ASP A 485 22.29 -9.29 1.26
N TRP A 486 21.46 -8.40 1.82
CA TRP A 486 20.15 -8.76 2.38
C TRP A 486 19.16 -9.28 1.33
N TYR A 487 19.13 -8.68 0.13
CA TYR A 487 18.32 -9.23 -0.98
C TYR A 487 18.83 -10.61 -1.40
N ALA A 488 20.14 -10.81 -1.49
CA ALA A 488 20.72 -12.10 -1.86
C ALA A 488 20.35 -13.20 -0.86
N MET A 489 20.36 -12.89 0.45
CA MET A 489 19.88 -13.80 1.50
C MET A 489 18.40 -14.19 1.29
N ALA A 490 17.53 -13.21 1.08
CA ALA A 490 16.09 -13.46 0.87
C ALA A 490 15.83 -14.29 -0.39
N VAL A 491 16.44 -13.89 -1.51
CA VAL A 491 16.32 -14.57 -2.80
C VAL A 491 16.83 -16.01 -2.72
N SER A 492 17.99 -16.23 -2.09
CA SER A 492 18.56 -17.59 -1.95
C SER A 492 17.65 -18.50 -1.14
N ALA A 493 17.01 -18.00 -0.08
CA ALA A 493 16.04 -18.77 0.69
C ALA A 493 14.82 -19.16 -0.15
N LEU A 494 14.28 -18.22 -0.93
CA LEU A 494 13.14 -18.46 -1.81
C LEU A 494 13.48 -19.44 -2.95
N GLU A 495 14.67 -19.31 -3.56
CA GLU A 495 15.17 -20.24 -4.58
C GLU A 495 15.42 -21.65 -4.00
N ALA A 496 15.76 -21.75 -2.71
CA ALA A 496 15.89 -23.03 -1.99
C ALA A 496 14.53 -23.63 -1.55
N GLY A 497 13.40 -22.99 -1.87
CA GLY A 497 12.05 -23.48 -1.60
C GLY A 497 11.42 -22.98 -0.31
N ALA A 498 11.93 -21.90 0.30
CA ALA A 498 11.20 -21.23 1.37
C ALA A 498 9.88 -20.64 0.85
N GLU A 499 8.84 -20.68 1.69
CA GLU A 499 7.53 -20.12 1.35
C GLU A 499 7.60 -18.59 1.18
N PRO A 500 7.12 -18.01 0.06
CA PRO A 500 7.08 -16.57 -0.12
C PRO A 500 6.11 -15.92 0.87
N VAL A 501 6.61 -14.94 1.64
CA VAL A 501 5.83 -14.21 2.64
C VAL A 501 5.16 -12.95 2.08
N PHE A 502 5.63 -12.47 0.92
CA PHE A 502 5.08 -11.32 0.19
C PHE A 502 4.74 -11.75 -1.23
N ALA A 503 3.53 -11.40 -1.68
CA ALA A 503 3.02 -11.75 -3.02
C ALA A 503 3.23 -13.23 -3.41
N PRO A 504 2.74 -14.20 -2.61
CA PRO A 504 2.95 -15.63 -2.87
C PRO A 504 2.37 -16.15 -4.19
N GLY A 505 1.46 -15.41 -4.82
CA GLY A 505 0.92 -15.71 -6.15
C GLY A 505 1.79 -15.27 -7.34
N GLN A 506 2.96 -14.66 -7.10
CA GLN A 506 3.82 -14.06 -8.14
C GLN A 506 5.21 -14.72 -8.18
N PRO A 507 5.35 -15.94 -8.75
CA PRO A 507 6.63 -16.65 -8.77
C PRO A 507 7.75 -15.90 -9.53
N GLU A 508 7.40 -15.07 -10.52
CA GLU A 508 8.32 -14.23 -11.29
C GLU A 508 8.96 -13.11 -10.46
N ARG A 509 8.35 -12.75 -9.32
CA ARG A 509 8.80 -11.66 -8.45
C ARG A 509 10.20 -11.88 -7.89
N VAL A 510 10.55 -13.11 -7.56
CA VAL A 510 11.87 -13.45 -7.01
C VAL A 510 12.97 -13.10 -8.02
N GLY A 511 12.74 -13.45 -9.30
CA GLY A 511 13.65 -13.09 -10.38
C GLY A 511 13.75 -11.58 -10.58
N LEU A 512 12.62 -10.85 -10.50
CA LEU A 512 12.60 -9.39 -10.59
C LEU A 512 13.45 -8.73 -9.49
N ILE A 513 13.26 -9.14 -8.23
CA ILE A 513 14.02 -8.60 -7.09
C ILE A 513 15.51 -8.90 -7.26
N LYS A 514 15.87 -10.12 -7.68
CA LYS A 514 17.26 -10.50 -7.94
C LYS A 514 17.90 -9.60 -9.00
N ALA A 515 17.24 -9.42 -10.13
CA ALA A 515 17.74 -8.59 -11.23
C ALA A 515 17.85 -7.11 -10.83
N ALA A 516 16.83 -6.57 -10.15
CA ALA A 516 16.83 -5.18 -9.71
C ALA A 516 17.89 -4.92 -8.61
N ALA A 517 18.05 -5.84 -7.65
CA ALA A 517 19.09 -5.73 -6.63
C ALA A 517 20.49 -5.70 -7.25
N GLN A 518 20.76 -6.53 -8.27
CA GLN A 518 22.03 -6.50 -9.02
C GLN A 518 22.25 -5.19 -9.80
N GLY A 519 21.17 -4.59 -10.30
CA GLY A 519 21.21 -3.33 -11.04
C GLY A 519 21.41 -2.08 -10.17
N LEU A 520 21.23 -2.18 -8.84
CA LEU A 520 21.45 -1.05 -7.94
C LEU A 520 22.86 -0.48 -8.06
N GLY A 521 22.98 0.84 -7.96
CA GLY A 521 24.27 1.54 -8.03
C GLY A 521 24.95 1.47 -9.41
N GLY A 522 24.21 1.12 -10.46
CA GLY A 522 24.75 1.00 -11.83
C GLY A 522 25.41 -0.35 -12.12
N GLY A 523 25.15 -1.37 -11.30
CA GLY A 523 25.62 -2.74 -11.54
C GLY A 523 25.04 -3.34 -12.83
N ALA A 524 25.77 -4.30 -13.42
CA ALA A 524 25.29 -5.00 -14.61
C ALA A 524 24.13 -5.94 -14.24
N MET A 525 22.95 -5.69 -14.82
CA MET A 525 21.78 -6.56 -14.64
C MET A 525 21.93 -7.83 -15.48
N THR A 526 21.84 -9.01 -14.85
CA THR A 526 21.73 -10.26 -15.59
C THR A 526 20.26 -10.48 -15.97
N MET A 527 19.88 -10.08 -17.18
CA MET A 527 18.56 -10.36 -17.71
C MET A 527 18.49 -11.84 -18.11
N PRO A 528 17.48 -12.61 -17.67
CA PRO A 528 17.25 -13.93 -18.24
C PRO A 528 17.10 -13.76 -19.76
N ALA A 529 17.79 -14.58 -20.54
CA ALA A 529 17.57 -14.62 -21.98
C ALA A 529 16.07 -14.83 -22.21
N ALA A 530 15.43 -13.90 -22.92
CA ALA A 530 14.02 -14.04 -23.29
C ALA A 530 13.86 -15.43 -23.89
N GLY A 531 13.10 -16.30 -23.22
CA GLY A 531 12.80 -17.63 -23.73
C GLY A 531 12.29 -17.44 -25.15
N ALA A 532 12.97 -18.05 -26.12
CA ALA A 532 12.65 -17.91 -27.52
C ALA A 532 11.15 -18.12 -27.69
N ALA A 533 10.43 -17.05 -28.05
CA ALA A 533 9.05 -17.16 -28.48
C ALA A 533 9.06 -18.23 -29.56
N SER A 534 8.36 -19.33 -29.33
CA SER A 534 8.21 -20.39 -30.31
C SER A 534 7.52 -19.74 -31.51
N GLY A 535 8.30 -19.41 -32.54
CA GLY A 535 7.79 -18.81 -33.76
C GLY A 535 6.70 -19.70 -34.31
N LEU A 536 5.51 -19.13 -34.51
CA LEU A 536 4.45 -19.82 -35.24
C LEU A 536 4.97 -20.15 -36.65
N PRO A 537 4.77 -21.38 -37.15
CA PRO A 537 5.20 -21.73 -38.49
C PRO A 537 4.43 -20.88 -39.51
N SER A 538 5.15 -20.13 -40.33
CA SER A 538 4.59 -19.47 -41.50
C SER A 538 4.34 -20.53 -42.58
N PHE A 539 3.08 -20.69 -42.99
CA PHE A 539 2.75 -21.47 -44.18
C PHE A 539 2.95 -20.61 -45.42
N SER A 540 3.85 -21.04 -46.30
CA SER A 540 3.94 -20.51 -47.66
C SER A 540 2.81 -21.12 -48.50
N LEU A 541 2.06 -20.26 -49.20
CA LEU A 541 1.14 -20.67 -50.26
C LEU A 541 1.94 -20.72 -51.56
N GLU A 542 2.09 -21.90 -52.15
CA GLU A 542 2.36 -22.09 -53.58
C GLU A 542 1.04 -22.16 -54.37
#